data_AF-A0A5P9CIS3-F1
#
_entry.id   AF-A0A5P9CIS3-F1
#
_cell.length_a   1.000
_cell.length_b   1.000
_cell.length_c   1.000
_cell.angle_alpha   90.00
_cell.angle_beta   90.00
_cell.angle_gamma   90.00
#
_symmetry.space_group_name_H-M   'P 1'
#
loop_
_entity.id
_entity.type
_entity.pdbx_description
1 polymer ?
#
loop_
_entity_poly.entity_id
_entity_poly.type
_entity_poly.pdbx_seq_one_letter_code
_entity_poly.pdbx_strand_id
1 'polypeptide(L)'
;MLHRGRSVAFHVAEGLTVACIILSSCSYFSSTTREPYYPLLSHSIFSDQSLTLIETNNVVIKAIKSNRYVSVSDYQGVNDVAKIVFNEAEVSSAVSLSDVQSSLFHNALESIIKQFTCEVFTSKHPNSSIQLCPLSKNATNTAERALPFIDGVRLKHRLSTTIHNDSVGLEFELFLRSVQERSLDTLWGAVHELGKIPNSELSQGSLVLTVNMNIHKKNDLDRRWRSLHHEPLVFFVILPPVESIWQSKNEIKSMSFAYEKAVLLIVDSR
;
A
#
# COMPACT_ATOMS: atom_id res chain seq x y z
N MET A 1 74.93 -55.38 48.54
CA MET A 1 73.59 -54.76 48.46
C MET A 1 72.75 -55.56 47.47
N LEU A 2 71.72 -56.26 47.99
CA LEU A 2 70.52 -56.70 47.23
C LEU A 2 69.80 -55.44 46.69
N HIS A 3 68.96 -55.39 45.65
CA HIS A 3 68.04 -56.28 44.91
C HIS A 3 68.02 -55.78 43.44
N ARG A 4 67.98 -56.60 42.37
CA ARG A 4 66.92 -57.47 41.81
C ARG A 4 65.68 -56.75 41.24
N GLY A 5 65.51 -56.84 39.91
CA GLY A 5 64.30 -56.62 39.09
C GLY A 5 64.67 -56.10 37.69
N ARG A 6 64.89 -56.90 36.61
CA ARG A 6 63.98 -57.74 35.79
C ARG A 6 62.66 -57.02 35.46
N SER A 7 62.12 -56.93 34.24
CA SER A 7 62.40 -57.45 32.89
C SER A 7 61.46 -56.67 31.93
N VAL A 8 61.87 -56.20 30.74
CA VAL A 8 61.58 -56.76 29.39
C VAL A 8 60.08 -56.92 29.08
N ALA A 9 59.45 -56.55 27.96
CA ALA A 9 59.74 -55.78 26.73
C ALA A 9 58.44 -55.78 25.87
N PHE A 10 58.54 -55.21 24.65
CA PHE A 10 57.76 -55.48 23.42
C PHE A 10 56.54 -54.60 23.03
N HIS A 11 56.81 -53.76 22.02
CA HIS A 11 56.17 -53.59 20.70
C HIS A 11 54.70 -53.15 20.49
N VAL A 12 54.62 -52.06 19.68
CA VAL A 12 53.80 -51.87 18.45
C VAL A 12 52.30 -51.60 18.63
N ALA A 13 51.86 -50.41 18.20
CA ALA A 13 51.04 -50.24 16.98
C ALA A 13 50.51 -48.81 16.86
N GLU A 14 50.67 -48.25 15.66
CA GLU A 14 49.96 -47.07 15.17
C GLU A 14 48.44 -47.31 15.17
N GLY A 15 47.66 -46.30 15.55
CA GLY A 15 46.20 -46.34 15.58
C GLY A 15 45.61 -45.03 15.07
N LEU A 16 44.91 -45.13 13.95
CA LEU A 16 44.28 -44.08 13.16
C LEU A 16 43.37 -43.11 13.92
N THR A 17 43.45 -41.86 13.47
CA THR A 17 42.43 -40.80 13.42
C THR A 17 40.96 -41.24 13.40
N VAL A 18 40.15 -40.71 14.34
CA VAL A 18 38.78 -40.21 14.06
C VAL A 18 38.50 -39.02 14.98
N ALA A 19 38.76 -37.81 14.51
CA ALA A 19 38.24 -36.60 15.12
C ALA A 19 36.76 -36.46 14.71
N CYS A 20 35.86 -36.79 15.62
CA CYS A 20 34.42 -36.64 15.43
C CYS A 20 34.06 -35.16 15.63
N ILE A 21 34.24 -34.33 14.60
CA ILE A 21 33.71 -32.96 14.57
C ILE A 21 32.20 -33.09 14.39
N ILE A 22 31.47 -33.11 15.49
CA ILE A 22 30.03 -32.93 15.49
C ILE A 22 29.78 -31.47 15.13
N LEU A 23 29.67 -31.20 13.83
CA LEU A 23 29.15 -29.96 13.28
C LEU A 23 27.67 -29.88 13.68
N SER A 24 27.40 -29.36 14.87
CA SER A 24 26.09 -28.84 15.25
C SER A 24 25.83 -27.59 14.41
N SER A 25 25.38 -27.82 13.18
CA SER A 25 24.80 -26.80 12.32
C SER A 25 23.52 -26.31 12.97
N CYS A 26 23.62 -25.28 13.81
CA CYS A 26 22.50 -24.44 14.16
C CYS A 26 22.07 -23.73 12.87
N SER A 27 21.17 -24.37 12.11
CA SER A 27 20.43 -23.71 11.04
C SER A 27 19.58 -22.62 11.69
N TYR A 28 20.16 -21.44 11.86
CA TYR A 28 19.41 -20.20 12.06
C TYR A 28 18.62 -19.95 10.77
N PHE A 29 17.48 -20.62 10.62
CA PHE A 29 16.37 -20.09 9.84
C PHE A 29 15.81 -18.91 10.63
N SER A 30 16.56 -17.81 10.63
CA SER A 30 15.97 -16.50 10.84
C SER A 30 15.07 -16.29 9.64
N SER A 31 13.77 -16.53 9.79
CA SER A 31 12.81 -15.86 8.92
C SER A 31 13.07 -14.37 9.16
N THR A 32 13.73 -13.71 8.23
CA THR A 32 13.95 -12.27 8.31
C THR A 32 12.57 -11.61 8.14
N THR A 33 11.80 -11.53 9.22
CA THR A 33 10.61 -10.70 9.28
C THR A 33 11.10 -9.27 9.21
N ARG A 34 11.08 -8.70 8.00
CA ARG A 34 11.35 -7.28 7.79
C ARG A 34 10.35 -6.48 8.61
N GLU A 35 10.80 -5.43 9.30
CA GLU A 35 9.89 -4.45 9.89
C GLU A 35 9.12 -3.75 8.76
N PRO A 36 7.78 -3.70 8.81
CA PRO A 36 6.98 -3.13 7.74
C PRO A 36 7.25 -1.63 7.59
N TYR A 37 7.15 -1.09 6.37
CA TYR A 37 7.39 0.33 6.10
C TYR A 37 6.23 1.21 6.53
N TYR A 38 5.02 0.68 6.46
CA TYR A 38 3.80 1.30 6.98
C TYR A 38 3.16 0.36 8.02
N PRO A 39 2.33 0.88 8.95
CA PRO A 39 1.56 0.02 9.84
C PRO A 39 0.75 -1.04 9.08
N LEU A 40 0.61 -2.22 9.69
CA LEU A 40 -0.10 -3.33 9.07
C LEU A 40 -1.61 -3.11 9.12
N LEU A 41 -2.27 -3.22 7.96
CA LEU A 41 -3.73 -3.15 7.85
C LEU A 41 -4.40 -4.19 8.75
N SER A 42 -3.84 -5.40 8.81
CA SER A 42 -4.34 -6.47 9.67
C SER A 42 -4.41 -6.09 11.16
N HIS A 43 -3.54 -5.18 11.61
CA HIS A 43 -3.48 -4.72 13.00
C HIS A 43 -4.15 -3.34 13.21
N SER A 44 -4.65 -2.71 12.14
CA SER A 44 -5.28 -1.41 12.22
C SER A 44 -6.55 -1.45 13.08
N ILE A 45 -6.81 -0.37 13.80
CA ILE A 45 -8.01 -0.22 14.63
C ILE A 45 -9.20 0.14 13.73
N PHE A 46 -10.28 -0.64 13.82
CA PHE A 46 -11.47 -0.41 13.01
C PHE A 46 -12.54 0.45 13.71
N SER A 47 -12.68 0.34 15.03
CA SER A 47 -13.79 0.93 15.77
C SER A 47 -13.33 1.64 17.04
N ASP A 48 -14.21 2.48 17.59
CA ASP A 48 -14.01 3.19 18.86
C ASP A 48 -13.77 2.24 20.05
N GLN A 49 -14.07 0.94 19.88
CA GLN A 49 -13.83 -0.11 20.86
C GLN A 49 -12.40 -0.70 20.78
N SER A 50 -11.52 -0.11 19.97
CA SER A 50 -10.12 -0.54 19.78
C SER A 50 -9.94 -1.97 19.25
N LEU A 51 -10.98 -2.56 18.66
CA LEU A 51 -10.88 -3.87 18.00
C LEU A 51 -10.00 -3.77 16.75
N THR A 52 -9.09 -4.74 16.59
CA THR A 52 -8.25 -4.80 15.39
C THR A 52 -9.05 -5.32 14.20
N LEU A 53 -8.73 -4.83 13.02
CA LEU A 53 -9.48 -5.10 11.80
C LEU A 53 -9.60 -6.61 11.51
N ILE A 54 -8.53 -7.39 11.74
CA ILE A 54 -8.50 -8.83 11.48
C ILE A 54 -9.43 -9.64 12.38
N GLU A 55 -9.75 -9.13 13.57
CA GLU A 55 -10.66 -9.74 14.56
C GLU A 55 -12.14 -9.48 14.23
N THR A 56 -12.41 -8.63 13.24
CA THR A 56 -13.77 -8.21 12.88
C THR A 56 -14.26 -8.85 11.58
N ASN A 57 -15.58 -8.89 11.39
CA ASN A 57 -16.23 -9.25 10.13
C ASN A 57 -16.28 -8.07 9.14
N ASN A 58 -15.26 -7.21 9.14
CA ASN A 58 -15.21 -6.03 8.32
C ASN A 58 -15.23 -6.37 6.81
N VAL A 59 -15.98 -5.57 6.05
CA VAL A 59 -16.20 -5.77 4.60
C VAL A 59 -14.92 -5.68 3.76
N VAL A 60 -13.93 -4.89 4.18
CA VAL A 60 -12.61 -4.77 3.54
C VAL A 60 -11.83 -6.08 3.68
N ILE A 61 -11.72 -6.62 4.90
CA ILE A 61 -11.05 -7.91 5.14
C ILE A 61 -11.78 -9.03 4.41
N LYS A 62 -13.11 -9.03 4.39
CA LYS A 62 -13.89 -10.03 3.65
C LYS A 62 -13.61 -9.99 2.15
N ALA A 63 -13.54 -8.79 1.56
CA ALA A 63 -13.19 -8.62 0.15
C ALA A 63 -11.78 -9.13 -0.16
N ILE A 64 -10.79 -8.81 0.69
CA ILE A 64 -9.40 -9.29 0.56
C ILE A 64 -9.31 -10.81 0.68
N LYS A 65 -9.90 -11.40 1.73
CA LYS A 65 -9.92 -12.87 1.95
C LYS A 65 -10.57 -13.63 0.80
N SER A 66 -11.46 -12.98 0.05
CA SER A 66 -12.20 -13.57 -1.06
C SER A 66 -11.62 -13.19 -2.43
N ASN A 67 -10.46 -12.52 -2.46
CA ASN A 67 -9.81 -12.02 -3.68
C ASN A 67 -10.75 -11.22 -4.60
N ARG A 68 -11.63 -10.41 -3.99
CA ARG A 68 -12.60 -9.58 -4.72
C ARG A 68 -11.97 -8.23 -5.08
N TYR A 69 -11.27 -8.18 -6.20
CA TYR A 69 -10.68 -6.97 -6.76
C TYR A 69 -10.68 -7.00 -8.29
N VAL A 70 -10.50 -5.84 -8.90
CA VAL A 70 -10.36 -5.68 -10.36
C VAL A 70 -9.12 -4.83 -10.66
N SER A 71 -8.43 -5.10 -11.76
CA SER A 71 -7.30 -4.27 -12.19
C SER A 71 -7.74 -2.84 -12.43
N VAL A 72 -7.03 -1.84 -11.89
CA VAL A 72 -7.38 -0.43 -12.15
C VAL A 72 -7.18 -0.04 -13.62
N SER A 73 -6.29 -0.75 -14.32
CA SER A 73 -6.06 -0.57 -15.75
C SER A 73 -7.14 -1.21 -16.64
N ASP A 74 -8.02 -2.04 -16.06
CA ASP A 74 -9.19 -2.59 -16.74
C ASP A 74 -10.38 -1.64 -16.57
N TYR A 75 -10.49 -0.67 -17.49
CA TYR A 75 -11.52 0.38 -17.43
C TYR A 75 -12.94 -0.21 -17.41
N GLN A 76 -13.17 -1.26 -18.20
CA GLN A 76 -14.48 -1.88 -18.28
C GLN A 76 -14.79 -2.63 -16.99
N GLY A 77 -13.85 -3.45 -16.49
CA GLY A 77 -14.03 -4.17 -15.23
C GLY A 77 -14.27 -3.24 -14.04
N VAL A 78 -13.55 -2.12 -13.96
CA VAL A 78 -13.80 -1.07 -12.95
C VAL A 78 -15.19 -0.45 -13.12
N ASN A 79 -15.62 -0.14 -14.35
CA ASN A 79 -16.95 0.39 -14.61
C ASN A 79 -18.06 -0.61 -14.24
N ASP A 80 -17.86 -1.90 -14.48
CA ASP A 80 -18.82 -2.96 -14.18
C ASP A 80 -19.05 -3.13 -12.67
N VAL A 81 -18.02 -2.88 -11.86
CA VAL A 81 -18.10 -2.98 -10.39
C VAL A 81 -18.39 -1.66 -9.69
N ALA A 82 -18.40 -0.52 -10.42
CA ALA A 82 -18.59 0.81 -9.86
C ALA A 82 -19.87 0.93 -9.01
N LYS A 83 -20.94 0.23 -9.41
CA LYS A 83 -22.21 0.19 -8.67
C LYS A 83 -22.04 -0.39 -7.26
N ILE A 84 -21.21 -1.41 -7.13
CA ILE A 84 -20.94 -2.08 -5.86
C ILE A 84 -20.04 -1.20 -5.00
N VAL A 85 -18.94 -0.69 -5.58
CA VAL A 85 -17.93 0.10 -4.87
C VAL A 85 -18.49 1.45 -4.39
N PHE A 86 -19.36 2.08 -5.18
CA PHE A 86 -19.92 3.40 -4.90
C PHE A 86 -21.42 3.37 -4.58
N ASN A 87 -21.89 2.28 -3.97
CA ASN A 87 -23.31 2.10 -3.65
C ASN A 87 -23.89 3.27 -2.81
N GLU A 88 -23.11 3.85 -1.90
CA GLU A 88 -23.52 5.03 -1.11
C GLU A 88 -23.86 6.25 -1.99
N ALA A 89 -23.14 6.40 -3.10
CA ALA A 89 -23.35 7.47 -4.07
C ALA A 89 -24.67 7.28 -4.85
N GLU A 90 -25.03 6.03 -5.15
CA GLU A 90 -26.31 5.68 -5.79
C GLU A 90 -27.48 5.90 -4.82
N VAL A 91 -27.36 5.44 -3.58
CA VAL A 91 -28.42 5.56 -2.56
C VAL A 91 -28.74 7.02 -2.26
N SER A 92 -27.72 7.89 -2.21
CA SER A 92 -27.92 9.32 -1.96
C SER A 92 -28.52 10.08 -3.15
N SER A 93 -28.60 9.46 -4.35
CA SER A 93 -29.00 10.10 -5.62
C SER A 93 -28.22 11.36 -6.00
N ALA A 94 -27.15 11.65 -5.26
CA ALA A 94 -26.39 12.88 -5.36
C ALA A 94 -25.39 12.81 -6.53
N VAL A 95 -24.92 11.60 -6.81
CA VAL A 95 -23.98 11.26 -7.88
C VAL A 95 -24.63 10.19 -8.75
N SER A 96 -24.62 10.37 -10.07
CA SER A 96 -25.08 9.31 -10.96
C SER A 96 -23.96 8.28 -11.18
N LEU A 97 -24.32 7.01 -11.32
CA LEU A 97 -23.35 5.96 -11.65
C LEU A 97 -22.56 6.29 -12.94
N SER A 98 -23.19 6.96 -13.90
CA SER A 98 -22.54 7.43 -15.12
C SER A 98 -21.45 8.48 -14.89
N ASP A 99 -21.54 9.28 -13.81
CA ASP A 99 -20.48 10.23 -13.49
C ASP A 99 -19.19 9.49 -13.09
N VAL A 100 -19.29 8.46 -12.24
CA VAL A 100 -18.16 7.67 -11.75
C VAL A 100 -17.64 6.62 -12.74
N GLN A 101 -18.42 6.30 -13.79
CA GLN A 101 -17.98 5.47 -14.92
C GLN A 101 -17.28 6.28 -16.03
N SER A 102 -17.07 7.58 -15.81
CA SER A 102 -16.45 8.46 -16.80
C SER A 102 -14.94 8.28 -16.89
N SER A 103 -14.35 8.65 -18.03
CA SER A 103 -12.90 8.71 -18.19
C SER A 103 -12.21 9.66 -17.20
N LEU A 104 -12.93 10.63 -16.63
CA LEU A 104 -12.40 11.54 -15.62
C LEU A 104 -12.06 10.81 -14.32
N PHE A 105 -12.91 9.87 -13.88
CA PHE A 105 -12.64 9.06 -12.71
C PHE A 105 -11.36 8.23 -12.91
N HIS A 106 -11.24 7.53 -14.05
CA HIS A 106 -10.06 6.72 -14.36
C HIS A 106 -8.78 7.56 -14.43
N ASN A 107 -8.84 8.73 -15.07
CA ASN A 107 -7.70 9.64 -15.13
C ASN A 107 -7.31 10.15 -13.74
N ALA A 108 -8.29 10.43 -12.87
CA ALA A 108 -8.03 10.89 -11.51
C ALA A 108 -7.39 9.76 -10.68
N LEU A 109 -7.90 8.54 -10.83
CA LEU A 109 -7.37 7.34 -10.19
C LEU A 109 -5.92 7.07 -10.63
N GLU A 110 -5.64 7.14 -11.93
CA GLU A 110 -4.28 7.04 -12.46
C GLU A 110 -3.38 8.14 -11.87
N SER A 111 -3.86 9.38 -11.82
CA SER A 111 -3.09 10.52 -11.31
C SER A 111 -2.72 10.37 -9.83
N ILE A 112 -3.66 9.96 -8.96
CA ILE A 112 -3.39 9.80 -7.53
C ILE A 112 -2.42 8.63 -7.27
N ILE A 113 -2.58 7.51 -7.99
CA ILE A 113 -1.71 6.34 -7.89
C ILE A 113 -0.29 6.71 -8.32
N LYS A 114 -0.15 7.39 -9.46
CA LYS A 114 1.16 7.82 -9.96
C LYS A 114 1.82 8.82 -9.03
N GLN A 115 1.08 9.79 -8.50
CA GLN A 115 1.61 10.77 -7.55
C GLN A 115 2.15 10.09 -6.28
N PHE A 116 1.34 9.23 -5.65
CA PHE A 116 1.75 8.48 -4.47
C PHE A 116 2.98 7.62 -4.74
N THR A 117 2.96 6.88 -5.86
CA THR A 117 4.06 5.99 -6.25
C THR A 117 5.35 6.77 -6.49
N CYS A 118 5.25 7.97 -7.09
CA CYS A 118 6.41 8.82 -7.28
C CYS A 118 7.02 9.23 -5.94
N GLU A 119 6.21 9.69 -4.99
CA GLU A 119 6.68 10.06 -3.65
C GLU A 119 7.31 8.89 -2.89
N VAL A 120 6.77 7.68 -3.04
CA VAL A 120 7.42 6.47 -2.52
C VAL A 120 8.73 6.22 -3.25
N PHE A 121 8.79 6.32 -4.58
CA PHE A 121 10.05 6.14 -5.33
C PHE A 121 11.14 7.13 -4.88
N THR A 122 10.78 8.40 -4.70
CA THR A 122 11.69 9.46 -4.28
C THR A 122 12.18 9.28 -2.83
N SER A 123 11.47 8.53 -2.00
CA SER A 123 11.92 8.21 -0.64
C SER A 123 13.15 7.29 -0.59
N LYS A 124 13.62 6.75 -1.72
CA LYS A 124 14.85 5.94 -1.78
C LYS A 124 15.90 6.50 -2.74
N HIS A 125 15.49 7.35 -3.67
CA HIS A 125 16.34 7.86 -4.74
C HIS A 125 16.63 9.35 -4.56
N PRO A 126 17.85 9.81 -4.89
CA PRO A 126 18.21 11.21 -4.74
C PRO A 126 17.41 12.11 -5.70
N ASN A 127 17.08 13.32 -5.26
CA ASN A 127 16.34 14.32 -6.04
C ASN A 127 16.95 14.61 -7.42
N SER A 128 18.27 14.50 -7.56
CA SER A 128 18.97 14.66 -8.84
C SER A 128 18.61 13.63 -9.91
N SER A 129 18.03 12.49 -9.51
CA SER A 129 17.56 11.43 -10.41
C SER A 129 16.08 11.54 -10.78
N ILE A 130 15.35 12.51 -10.19
CA ILE A 130 13.90 12.66 -10.33
C ILE A 130 13.62 13.92 -11.16
N GLN A 131 12.94 13.75 -12.29
CA GLN A 131 12.68 14.84 -13.25
C GLN A 131 11.19 15.03 -13.51
N LEU A 132 10.40 13.95 -13.39
CA LEU A 132 9.04 13.88 -13.95
C LEU A 132 7.98 13.44 -12.93
N CYS A 133 8.26 13.53 -11.63
CA CYS A 133 7.21 13.35 -10.64
C CYS A 133 6.12 14.42 -10.82
N PRO A 134 4.84 14.03 -10.84
CA PRO A 134 3.77 15.01 -10.94
C PRO A 134 3.81 15.97 -9.74
N LEU A 135 3.39 17.19 -10.01
CA LEU A 135 3.70 18.40 -9.25
C LEU A 135 3.26 18.33 -7.79
N SER A 136 4.20 18.09 -6.89
CA SER A 136 4.13 18.63 -5.53
C SER A 136 5.08 19.83 -5.46
N LYS A 137 4.59 21.01 -5.88
CA LYS A 137 5.33 22.29 -5.83
C LYS A 137 5.79 22.68 -4.41
N ASN A 138 5.32 21.97 -3.38
CA ASN A 138 5.64 22.21 -1.97
C ASN A 138 6.44 21.08 -1.31
N ALA A 139 6.85 20.03 -2.03
CA ALA A 139 7.76 19.01 -1.48
C ALA A 139 9.23 19.46 -1.50
N THR A 140 9.47 20.75 -1.25
CA THR A 140 10.81 21.33 -1.27
C THR A 140 11.63 20.87 -0.06
N ASN A 141 12.67 20.09 -0.37
CA ASN A 141 13.96 20.01 0.31
C ASN A 141 14.07 19.40 1.72
N THR A 142 13.00 18.96 2.38
CA THR A 142 13.12 18.46 3.78
C THR A 142 12.80 16.98 3.98
N ALA A 143 12.31 16.27 2.96
CA ALA A 143 11.92 14.85 3.04
C ALA A 143 12.85 13.94 2.22
N GLU A 144 14.15 14.27 2.14
CA GLU A 144 15.11 13.37 1.50
C GLU A 144 15.12 12.04 2.25
N ARG A 145 14.70 10.98 1.57
CA ARG A 145 14.66 9.59 2.06
C ARG A 145 13.56 9.23 3.08
N ALA A 146 12.54 10.07 3.17
CA ALA A 146 11.39 9.86 4.04
C ALA A 146 10.20 9.28 3.25
N LEU A 147 9.51 8.27 3.80
CA LEU A 147 8.26 7.77 3.23
C LEU A 147 7.16 8.83 3.41
N PRO A 148 6.30 9.06 2.40
CA PRO A 148 5.41 10.23 2.37
C PRO A 148 4.56 10.42 3.63
N PHE A 149 4.07 9.33 4.24
CA PHE A 149 3.19 9.36 5.41
C PHE A 149 3.85 8.92 6.73
N ILE A 150 5.13 8.58 6.76
CA ILE A 150 5.82 8.20 8.02
C ILE A 150 6.58 9.39 8.58
N ASP A 151 7.41 9.99 7.75
CA ASP A 151 8.32 11.08 8.08
C ASP A 151 8.36 12.15 6.97
N GLY A 152 7.47 12.03 5.98
CA GLY A 152 7.36 12.91 4.84
C GLY A 152 6.36 14.06 5.00
N VAL A 153 6.15 14.79 3.90
CA VAL A 153 5.25 15.97 3.86
C VAL A 153 3.78 15.62 4.09
N ARG A 154 3.38 14.35 3.93
CA ARG A 154 1.98 13.89 4.08
C ARG A 154 1.58 13.63 5.53
N LEU A 155 2.49 13.88 6.48
CA LEU A 155 2.11 14.04 7.88
C LEU A 155 1.11 15.18 8.08
N LYS A 156 1.29 16.30 7.36
CA LYS A 156 0.49 17.53 7.53
C LYS A 156 -0.37 17.90 6.33
N HIS A 157 -0.04 17.37 5.14
CA HIS A 157 -0.69 17.77 3.90
C HIS A 157 -1.30 16.57 3.19
N ARG A 158 -2.58 16.68 2.79
CA ARG A 158 -3.21 15.69 1.91
C ARG A 158 -2.40 15.52 0.63
N LEU A 159 -2.32 14.30 0.13
CA LEU A 159 -1.95 14.07 -1.26
C LEU A 159 -3.25 14.12 -2.05
N SER A 160 -3.38 15.07 -2.99
CA SER A 160 -4.61 15.23 -3.77
C SER A 160 -4.32 15.43 -5.26
N THR A 161 -5.28 15.03 -6.08
CA THR A 161 -5.34 15.34 -7.50
C THR A 161 -6.75 15.79 -7.85
N THR A 162 -6.84 16.75 -8.77
CA THR A 162 -8.11 17.30 -9.23
C THR A 162 -8.14 17.25 -10.74
N ILE A 163 -9.14 16.58 -11.30
CA ILE A 163 -9.39 16.51 -12.73
C ILE A 163 -10.80 17.00 -12.99
N HIS A 164 -10.93 17.97 -13.90
CA HIS A 164 -12.23 18.51 -14.29
C HIS A 164 -12.39 18.50 -15.81
N ASN A 165 -13.65 18.49 -16.23
CA ASN A 165 -14.06 18.74 -17.60
C ASN A 165 -15.10 19.86 -17.60
N ASP A 166 -14.71 21.03 -18.06
CA ASP A 166 -15.58 22.20 -18.12
C ASP A 166 -16.76 22.03 -19.07
N SER A 167 -16.60 21.26 -20.15
CA SER A 167 -17.67 21.02 -21.14
C SER A 167 -18.80 20.16 -20.57
N VAL A 168 -18.47 19.24 -19.67
CA VAL A 168 -19.45 18.35 -18.99
C VAL A 168 -19.83 18.89 -17.61
N GLY A 169 -19.14 19.93 -17.13
CA GLY A 169 -19.38 20.54 -15.83
C GLY A 169 -19.15 19.56 -14.68
N LEU A 170 -18.16 18.67 -14.79
CA LEU A 170 -17.86 17.61 -13.82
C LEU A 170 -16.40 17.69 -13.35
N GLU A 171 -16.17 17.59 -12.05
CA GLU A 171 -14.85 17.59 -11.42
C GLU A 171 -14.74 16.47 -10.38
N PHE A 172 -13.60 15.80 -10.40
CA PHE A 172 -13.19 14.80 -9.43
C PHE A 172 -12.00 15.33 -8.65
N GLU A 173 -12.10 15.33 -7.33
CA GLU A 173 -10.96 15.47 -6.43
C GLU A 173 -10.75 14.13 -5.73
N LEU A 174 -9.64 13.45 -6.05
CA LEU A 174 -9.19 12.30 -5.27
C LEU A 174 -8.12 12.74 -4.30
N PHE A 175 -8.16 12.21 -3.08
CA PHE A 175 -7.15 12.50 -2.08
C PHE A 175 -6.91 11.39 -1.07
N LEU A 176 -5.70 11.39 -0.53
CA LEU A 176 -5.29 10.65 0.65
C LEU A 176 -5.19 11.64 1.82
N ARG A 177 -5.86 11.32 2.92
CA ARG A 177 -5.85 12.16 4.13
C ARG A 177 -4.45 12.23 4.72
N SER A 178 -4.05 13.39 5.24
CA SER A 178 -2.79 13.47 5.97
C SER A 178 -2.86 12.70 7.29
N VAL A 179 -1.71 12.35 7.87
CA VAL A 179 -1.67 11.61 9.15
C VAL A 179 -2.29 12.40 10.29
N GLN A 180 -2.17 13.73 10.27
CA GLN A 180 -2.84 14.60 11.24
C GLN A 180 -4.37 14.57 11.13
N GLU A 181 -4.92 14.29 9.94
CA GLU A 181 -6.35 14.17 9.75
C GLU A 181 -6.88 12.78 10.13
N ARG A 182 -6.11 11.72 9.82
CA ARG A 182 -6.42 10.34 10.19
C ARG A 182 -5.11 9.57 10.45
N SER A 183 -4.99 9.02 11.67
CA SER A 183 -3.83 8.21 12.05
C SER A 183 -3.72 6.94 11.18
N LEU A 184 -2.48 6.55 10.88
CA LEU A 184 -2.13 5.28 10.25
C LEU A 184 -2.33 4.07 11.18
N ASP A 185 -2.65 4.28 12.45
CA ASP A 185 -3.01 3.19 13.37
C ASP A 185 -4.46 2.70 13.15
N THR A 186 -5.23 3.40 12.30
CA THR A 186 -6.65 3.13 12.05
C THR A 186 -6.87 2.70 10.61
N LEU A 187 -7.91 1.91 10.33
CA LEU A 187 -8.29 1.53 8.96
C LEU A 187 -8.37 2.73 8.00
N TRP A 188 -8.80 3.88 8.52
CA TRP A 188 -9.02 5.11 7.76
C TRP A 188 -7.77 5.92 7.49
N GLY A 189 -6.61 5.44 7.97
CA GLY A 189 -5.30 5.97 7.57
C GLY A 189 -5.09 5.86 6.06
N ALA A 190 -4.31 6.79 5.51
CA ALA A 190 -4.13 6.91 4.07
C ALA A 190 -3.48 5.70 3.40
N VAL A 191 -2.57 5.01 4.10
CA VAL A 191 -1.80 3.88 3.57
C VAL A 191 -1.41 2.90 4.66
N HIS A 192 -1.50 1.60 4.34
CA HIS A 192 -1.05 0.50 5.18
C HIS A 192 -0.29 -0.52 4.34
N GLU A 193 0.57 -1.32 4.97
CA GLU A 193 0.98 -2.61 4.38
C GLU A 193 -0.08 -3.67 4.70
N LEU A 194 -0.41 -4.56 3.75
CA LEU A 194 -1.52 -5.51 3.88
C LEU A 194 -1.36 -6.43 5.11
N GLY A 195 -0.15 -6.92 5.34
CA GLY A 195 0.14 -7.96 6.32
C GLY A 195 -0.38 -9.34 5.88
N LYS A 196 -0.21 -10.33 6.77
CA LYS A 196 -0.67 -11.70 6.50
C LYS A 196 -2.19 -11.80 6.69
N ILE A 197 -2.91 -11.89 5.58
CA ILE A 197 -4.35 -12.16 5.58
C ILE A 197 -4.61 -13.56 5.00
N PRO A 198 -5.31 -14.46 5.72
CA PRO A 198 -5.61 -15.80 5.22
C PRO A 198 -6.35 -15.75 3.87
N ASN A 199 -6.03 -16.67 2.96
CA ASN A 199 -6.66 -16.84 1.63
C ASN A 199 -6.48 -15.68 0.64
N SER A 200 -5.78 -14.61 1.03
CA SER A 200 -5.41 -13.52 0.12
C SER A 200 -4.35 -13.97 -0.86
N GLU A 201 -4.56 -13.73 -2.14
CA GLU A 201 -3.57 -13.88 -3.22
C GLU A 201 -2.61 -12.68 -3.31
N LEU A 202 -2.97 -11.57 -2.67
CA LEU A 202 -2.15 -10.36 -2.62
C LEU A 202 -0.94 -10.55 -1.70
N SER A 203 0.18 -9.90 -2.04
CA SER A 203 1.39 -9.94 -1.24
C SER A 203 1.18 -9.28 0.13
N GLN A 204 1.80 -9.82 1.17
CA GLN A 204 1.73 -9.25 2.52
C GLN A 204 2.34 -7.84 2.59
N GLY A 205 3.30 -7.54 1.71
CA GLY A 205 3.89 -6.21 1.60
C GLY A 205 3.12 -5.27 0.67
N SER A 206 2.01 -5.71 0.06
CA SER A 206 1.19 -4.84 -0.80
C SER A 206 0.68 -3.64 -0.02
N LEU A 207 0.67 -2.48 -0.66
CA LEU A 207 0.21 -1.24 -0.05
C LEU A 207 -1.29 -1.09 -0.25
N VAL A 208 -2.04 -0.81 0.81
CA VAL A 208 -3.47 -0.55 0.75
C VAL A 208 -3.71 0.94 0.96
N LEU A 209 -4.15 1.63 -0.09
CA LEU A 209 -4.51 3.03 -0.06
C LEU A 209 -5.99 3.20 0.27
N THR A 210 -6.29 4.08 1.22
CA THR A 210 -7.64 4.55 1.51
C THR A 210 -7.89 5.86 0.75
N VAL A 211 -8.50 5.75 -0.44
CA VAL A 211 -8.71 6.89 -1.33
C VAL A 211 -10.06 7.53 -1.03
N ASN A 212 -10.06 8.84 -0.84
CA ASN A 212 -11.26 9.65 -0.64
C ASN A 212 -11.56 10.41 -1.94
N MET A 213 -12.84 10.57 -2.26
CA MET A 213 -13.30 11.20 -3.50
C MET A 213 -14.39 12.22 -3.23
N ASN A 214 -14.15 13.46 -3.65
CA ASN A 214 -15.19 14.46 -3.81
C ASN A 214 -15.55 14.57 -5.29
N ILE A 215 -16.85 14.72 -5.57
CA ILE A 215 -17.35 14.94 -6.92
C ILE A 215 -18.10 16.26 -6.91
N HIS A 216 -17.71 17.16 -7.80
CA HIS A 216 -18.36 18.45 -7.95
C HIS A 216 -19.02 18.56 -9.33
N LYS A 217 -20.20 19.17 -9.38
CA LYS A 217 -20.83 19.60 -10.64
C LYS A 217 -20.94 21.10 -10.71
N LYS A 218 -20.78 21.65 -11.91
CA LYS A 218 -21.16 23.03 -12.20
C LYS A 218 -22.68 23.12 -12.28
N ASN A 219 -23.25 24.09 -11.57
CA ASN A 219 -24.63 24.48 -11.78
C ASN A 219 -24.72 25.41 -13.00
N ASP A 220 -25.71 25.18 -13.86
CA ASP A 220 -25.98 25.95 -15.07
C ASP A 220 -26.22 27.45 -14.80
N LEU A 221 -26.67 27.80 -13.59
CA LEU A 221 -27.05 29.17 -13.23
C LEU A 221 -25.90 30.06 -12.76
N ASP A 222 -24.94 29.53 -12.00
CA ASP A 222 -23.87 30.34 -11.37
C ASP A 222 -22.45 29.92 -11.78
N ARG A 223 -22.32 28.87 -12.61
CA ARG A 223 -21.04 28.27 -13.04
C ARG A 223 -20.10 27.88 -11.87
N ARG A 224 -20.62 27.79 -10.64
CA ARG A 224 -19.84 27.38 -9.47
C ARG A 224 -19.86 25.86 -9.34
N TRP A 225 -18.71 25.32 -8.95
CA TRP A 225 -18.59 23.92 -8.54
C TRP A 225 -19.31 23.72 -7.20
N ARG A 226 -20.19 22.73 -7.15
CA ARG A 226 -20.89 22.33 -5.93
C ARG A 226 -20.67 20.86 -5.67
N SER A 227 -20.33 20.52 -4.43
CA SER A 227 -20.14 19.12 -4.04
C SER A 227 -21.47 18.39 -4.16
N LEU A 228 -21.43 17.22 -4.78
CA LEU A 228 -22.58 16.37 -4.92
C LEU A 228 -22.86 15.61 -3.62
N HIS A 229 -21.83 15.26 -2.84
CA HIS A 229 -21.99 14.55 -1.59
C HIS A 229 -21.40 15.36 -0.42
N HIS A 230 -22.01 15.25 0.77
CA HIS A 230 -21.59 15.98 1.96
C HIS A 230 -20.30 15.39 2.57
N GLU A 231 -20.12 14.08 2.45
CA GLU A 231 -18.90 13.37 2.83
C GLU A 231 -18.17 12.82 1.60
N PRO A 232 -16.83 12.73 1.61
CA PRO A 232 -16.10 12.09 0.53
C PRO A 232 -16.46 10.61 0.41
N LEU A 233 -16.66 10.11 -0.80
CA LEU A 233 -16.77 8.67 -1.05
C LEU A 233 -15.41 8.03 -0.78
N VAL A 234 -15.41 6.86 -0.14
CA VAL A 234 -14.17 6.14 0.22
C VAL A 234 -14.08 4.81 -0.49
N PHE A 235 -12.92 4.51 -1.07
CA PHE A 235 -12.63 3.23 -1.69
C PHE A 235 -11.16 2.85 -1.49
N PHE A 236 -10.84 1.57 -1.73
CA PHE A 236 -9.53 1.02 -1.45
C PHE A 236 -8.81 0.60 -2.73
N VAL A 237 -7.56 1.03 -2.88
CA VAL A 237 -6.69 0.64 -3.99
C VAL A 237 -5.50 -0.09 -3.41
N ILE A 238 -5.18 -1.25 -3.97
CA ILE A 238 -4.02 -2.04 -3.55
C ILE A 238 -2.93 -1.87 -4.59
N LEU A 239 -1.75 -1.45 -4.14
CA LEU A 239 -0.54 -1.26 -4.95
C LEU A 239 0.51 -2.34 -4.64
N PRO A 240 1.52 -2.49 -5.51
CA PRO A 240 2.70 -3.29 -5.20
C PRO A 240 3.43 -2.84 -3.93
N PRO A 241 4.27 -3.71 -3.35
CA PRO A 241 5.13 -3.36 -2.22
C PRO A 241 6.09 -2.20 -2.49
N VAL A 242 6.48 -1.50 -1.43
CA VAL A 242 7.45 -0.39 -1.47
C VAL A 242 8.75 -0.80 -2.16
N GLU A 243 9.27 -1.99 -1.87
CA GLU A 243 10.52 -2.48 -2.47
C GLU A 243 10.39 -2.66 -3.97
N SER A 244 9.25 -3.14 -4.46
CA SER A 244 9.00 -3.29 -5.88
C SER A 244 8.93 -1.93 -6.58
N ILE A 245 8.36 -0.91 -5.91
CA ILE A 245 8.36 0.47 -6.38
C ILE A 245 9.80 1.00 -6.46
N TRP A 246 10.61 0.84 -5.40
CA TRP A 246 12.00 1.28 -5.37
C TRP A 246 12.92 0.56 -6.37
N GLN A 247 12.64 -0.69 -6.73
CA GLN A 247 13.45 -1.44 -7.70
C GLN A 247 13.28 -0.96 -9.15
N SER A 248 12.35 -0.04 -9.40
CA SER A 248 12.14 0.51 -10.74
C SER A 248 13.33 1.35 -11.22
N LYS A 249 13.57 1.35 -12.53
CA LYS A 249 14.74 2.03 -13.13
C LYS A 249 14.73 3.54 -12.96
N ASN A 250 13.54 4.14 -12.91
CA ASN A 250 13.31 5.57 -12.74
C ASN A 250 11.86 5.80 -12.29
N GLU A 251 11.54 7.05 -11.97
CA GLU A 251 10.23 7.46 -11.44
C GLU A 251 9.10 7.22 -12.44
N ILE A 252 9.32 7.41 -13.74
CA ILE A 252 8.28 7.14 -14.76
C ILE A 252 7.94 5.65 -14.78
N LYS A 253 8.96 4.79 -14.82
CA LYS A 253 8.78 3.34 -14.83
C LYS A 253 8.15 2.85 -13.55
N SER A 254 8.51 3.46 -12.42
CA SER A 254 7.87 3.19 -11.13
C SER A 254 6.37 3.49 -11.16
N MET A 255 6.01 4.71 -11.60
CA MET A 255 4.62 5.15 -11.75
C MET A 255 3.81 4.23 -12.67
N SER A 256 4.33 3.91 -13.86
CA SER A 256 3.67 2.99 -14.78
C SER A 256 3.52 1.59 -14.19
N PHE A 257 4.58 1.04 -13.59
CA PHE A 257 4.56 -0.28 -12.98
C PHE A 257 3.51 -0.38 -11.87
N ALA A 258 3.47 0.60 -10.96
CA ALA A 258 2.50 0.58 -9.87
C ALA A 258 1.07 0.68 -10.38
N TYR A 259 0.80 1.57 -11.35
CA TYR A 259 -0.53 1.69 -11.95
C TYR A 259 -0.97 0.41 -12.67
N GLU A 260 -0.09 -0.21 -13.47
CA GLU A 260 -0.39 -1.46 -14.20
C GLU A 260 -0.66 -2.64 -13.26
N LYS A 261 -0.08 -2.64 -12.06
CA LYS A 261 -0.25 -3.69 -11.05
C LYS A 261 -1.29 -3.37 -9.99
N ALA A 262 -1.82 -2.16 -9.98
CA ALA A 262 -2.79 -1.73 -8.99
C ALA A 262 -4.13 -2.40 -9.22
N VAL A 263 -4.81 -2.72 -8.13
CA VAL A 263 -6.17 -3.27 -8.15
C VAL A 263 -7.11 -2.43 -7.28
N LEU A 264 -8.34 -2.24 -7.75
CA LEU A 264 -9.43 -1.67 -6.99
C LEU A 264 -10.11 -2.78 -6.20
N LEU A 265 -10.21 -2.63 -4.88
CA LEU A 265 -10.90 -3.59 -4.03
C LEU A 265 -12.42 -3.44 -4.18
N ILE A 266 -13.11 -4.55 -4.42
CA ILE A 266 -14.58 -4.57 -4.56
C ILE A 266 -15.18 -4.80 -3.17
N VAL A 267 -15.30 -3.69 -2.43
CA VAL A 267 -15.96 -3.67 -1.12
C VAL A 267 -17.45 -3.41 -1.32
N ASP A 268 -18.29 -4.26 -0.73
CA ASP A 268 -19.74 -4.12 -0.74
C ASP A 268 -20.17 -3.56 0.62
N SER A 269 -20.65 -2.31 0.65
CA SER A 269 -21.08 -1.63 1.87
C SER A 269 -22.58 -1.78 2.20
N ARG A 270 -23.29 -2.65 1.46
CA ARG A 270 -24.72 -2.96 1.68
C ARG A 270 -24.96 -3.93 2.83
#